data_AF-A0A7J5ADK9-F1
#
_entry.id   AF-A0A7J5ADK9-F1
#
_cell.length_a   1.000
_cell.length_b   1.000
_cell.length_c   1.000
_cell.angle_alpha   90.00
_cell.angle_beta   90.00
_cell.angle_gamma   90.00
#
_symmetry.space_group_name_H-M   'P 1'
#
loop_
_entity.id
_entity.type
_entity.pdbx_description
1 polymer ?
#
loop_
_entity_poly.entity_id
_entity_poly.type
_entity_poly.pdbx_seq_one_letter_code
_entity_poly.pdbx_strand_id
1 'polypeptide(L)'
;MAALLDQAEAAAAVGGGFGRASVEAARVVAEAAVGDVEAATVRHERLVCGEQWRWLPPEHRAAYLLDVARVHALAGDMVRAGRALLDAERTARSEVHDRPAVRDLVATVARYAAAPAGLARLAAALHVT
;
A
#
# COMPACT_ATOMS: atom_id res chain seq x y z
N MET A 1 -5.15 18.20 35.25
CA MET A 1 -5.83 17.42 34.19
C MET A 1 -5.43 17.87 32.78
N ALA A 2 -5.25 19.18 32.53
CA ALA A 2 -4.74 19.70 31.24
C ALA A 2 -3.30 19.23 30.89
N ALA A 3 -2.38 19.16 31.85
CA ALA A 3 -1.01 18.72 31.62
C ALA A 3 -0.87 17.25 31.17
N LEU A 4 -1.83 16.40 31.51
CA LEU A 4 -1.84 14.97 31.13
C LEU A 4 -2.28 14.76 29.67
N LEU A 5 -3.14 15.64 29.15
CA LEU A 5 -3.51 15.67 27.74
C LEU A 5 -2.36 16.22 26.88
N ASP A 6 -1.69 17.26 27.37
CA ASP A 6 -0.52 17.88 26.72
C ASP A 6 0.66 16.87 26.62
N GLN A 7 0.86 16.03 27.65
CA GLN A 7 1.87 14.95 27.62
C GLN A 7 1.50 13.80 26.69
N ALA A 8 0.22 13.52 26.47
CA ALA A 8 -0.24 12.51 25.52
C ALA A 8 -0.11 13.00 24.07
N GLU A 9 -0.36 14.28 23.81
CA GLU A 9 -0.12 14.93 22.52
C GLU A 9 1.38 15.03 22.21
N ALA A 10 2.20 15.35 23.22
CA ALA A 10 3.65 15.32 23.11
C ALA A 10 4.19 13.90 22.88
N ALA A 11 3.66 12.87 23.55
CA ALA A 11 4.04 11.47 23.32
C ALA A 11 3.61 10.95 21.93
N ALA A 12 2.45 11.40 21.42
CA ALA A 12 2.04 11.17 20.03
C ALA A 12 2.97 11.88 19.03
N ALA A 13 3.59 12.99 19.43
CA ALA A 13 4.62 13.68 18.64
C ALA A 13 6.02 13.03 18.72
N VAL A 14 6.31 12.23 19.76
CA VAL A 14 7.57 11.44 19.86
C VAL A 14 7.62 10.32 18.82
N GLY A 15 6.47 9.81 18.38
CA GLY A 15 6.34 9.05 17.14
C GLY A 15 6.17 9.99 15.96
N GLY A 16 7.25 10.60 15.47
CA GLY A 16 7.20 11.59 14.38
C GLY A 16 6.43 11.13 13.13
N GLY A 17 6.27 11.99 12.11
CA GLY A 17 5.41 11.73 10.93
C GLY A 17 5.53 10.32 10.30
N PHE A 18 6.72 9.71 10.35
CA PHE A 18 6.98 8.31 9.99
C PHE A 18 6.17 7.29 10.81
N GLY A 19 6.19 7.42 12.14
CA GLY A 19 5.49 6.51 13.05
C GLY A 19 3.98 6.56 12.84
N ARG A 20 3.43 7.78 12.71
CA ARG A 20 2.00 7.97 12.42
C ARG A 20 1.62 7.42 11.06
N ALA A 21 2.43 7.64 10.02
CA ALA A 21 2.18 7.12 8.68
C ALA A 21 2.24 5.58 8.63
N SER A 22 3.16 4.96 9.38
CA SER A 22 3.28 3.50 9.48
C SER A 22 2.07 2.87 10.18
N VAL A 23 1.58 3.51 11.24
CA VAL A 23 0.36 3.05 11.95
C VAL A 23 -0.88 3.18 11.06
N GLU A 24 -1.05 4.30 10.37
CA GLU A 24 -2.18 4.47 9.45
C GLU A 24 -2.11 3.47 8.28
N ALA A 25 -0.92 3.17 7.75
CA ALA A 25 -0.72 2.15 6.73
C ALA A 25 -1.16 0.76 7.22
N ALA A 26 -0.73 0.35 8.42
CA ALA A 26 -1.14 -0.91 9.02
C ALA A 26 -2.66 -0.98 9.26
N ARG A 27 -3.27 0.14 9.66
CA ARG A 27 -4.71 0.24 9.91
C ARG A 27 -5.53 0.04 8.64
N VAL A 28 -5.12 0.64 7.52
CA VAL A 28 -5.78 0.43 6.22
C VAL A 28 -5.81 -1.06 5.86
N VAL A 29 -4.66 -1.73 5.97
CA VAL A 29 -4.56 -3.15 5.63
C VAL A 29 -5.43 -4.01 6.56
N ALA A 30 -5.45 -3.70 7.85
CA ALA A 30 -6.26 -4.40 8.83
C ALA A 30 -7.78 -4.22 8.59
N GLU A 31 -8.24 -2.99 8.35
CA GLU A 31 -9.64 -2.69 8.05
C GLU A 31 -10.12 -3.42 6.79
N ALA A 32 -9.27 -3.45 5.76
CA ALA A 32 -9.62 -4.15 4.54
C ALA A 32 -9.62 -5.68 4.69
N ALA A 33 -8.72 -6.22 5.53
CA ALA A 33 -8.66 -7.65 5.84
C ALA A 33 -9.91 -8.14 6.60
N VAL A 34 -10.57 -7.28 7.39
CA VAL A 34 -11.85 -7.61 8.06
C VAL A 34 -13.08 -7.31 7.20
N GLY A 35 -12.89 -6.87 5.94
CA GLY A 35 -13.94 -6.71 4.94
C GLY A 35 -14.48 -5.30 4.76
N ASP A 36 -13.98 -4.30 5.50
CA ASP A 36 -14.37 -2.90 5.31
C ASP A 36 -13.52 -2.24 4.21
N VAL A 37 -13.68 -2.73 2.98
CA VAL A 37 -12.87 -2.34 1.83
C VAL A 37 -13.11 -0.87 1.45
N GLU A 38 -14.33 -0.36 1.65
CA GLU A 38 -14.66 1.03 1.34
C GLU A 38 -13.98 2.02 2.30
N ALA A 39 -14.10 1.80 3.62
CA ALA A 39 -13.41 2.66 4.59
C ALA A 39 -11.89 2.57 4.44
N ALA A 40 -11.37 1.37 4.18
CA ALA A 40 -9.95 1.17 3.92
C ALA A 40 -9.49 1.92 2.66
N THR A 41 -10.30 1.94 1.59
CA THR A 41 -9.98 2.69 0.36
C THR A 41 -9.94 4.19 0.63
N VAL A 42 -10.95 4.75 1.33
CA VAL A 42 -10.98 6.18 1.66
C VAL A 42 -9.78 6.56 2.54
N ARG A 43 -9.43 5.71 3.51
CA ARG A 43 -8.25 5.94 4.37
C ARG A 43 -6.95 5.81 3.60
N HIS A 44 -6.85 4.83 2.68
CA HIS A 44 -5.72 4.69 1.78
C HIS A 44 -5.48 5.97 0.97
N GLU A 45 -6.52 6.48 0.31
CA GLU A 45 -6.47 7.70 -0.50
C GLU A 45 -6.02 8.92 0.33
N ARG A 46 -6.53 9.05 1.56
CA ARG A 46 -6.09 10.11 2.48
C ARG A 46 -4.63 9.98 2.89
N LEU A 47 -4.18 8.76 3.18
CA LEU A 47 -2.80 8.51 3.57
C LEU A 47 -1.84 8.89 2.45
N VAL A 48 -2.06 8.40 1.23
CA VAL A 48 -1.13 8.63 0.10
C VAL A 48 -1.09 10.08 -0.38
N CYS A 49 -2.16 10.85 -0.14
CA CYS A 49 -2.22 12.29 -0.40
C CYS A 49 -1.57 13.14 0.70
N GLY A 50 -1.39 12.60 1.90
CA GLY A 50 -0.87 13.34 3.06
C GLY A 50 0.64 13.56 3.03
N GLU A 51 1.14 14.62 3.65
CA GLU A 51 2.59 14.89 3.72
C GLU A 51 3.38 13.78 4.42
N GLN A 52 2.80 13.18 5.45
CA GLN A 52 3.37 12.07 6.22
C GLN A 52 3.74 10.85 5.37
N TRP A 53 3.05 10.64 4.23
CA TRP A 53 3.42 9.60 3.25
C TRP A 53 4.82 9.82 2.69
N ARG A 54 5.20 11.07 2.44
CA ARG A 54 6.51 11.43 1.87
C ARG A 54 7.65 11.12 2.83
N TRP A 55 7.35 11.02 4.12
CA TRP A 55 8.30 10.78 5.20
C TRP A 55 8.59 9.29 5.41
N LEU A 56 7.78 8.39 4.84
CA LEU A 56 8.08 6.97 4.81
C LEU A 56 9.22 6.68 3.82
N PRO A 57 10.17 5.79 4.15
CA PRO A 57 11.13 5.27 3.18
C PRO A 57 10.43 4.66 1.96
N PRO A 58 11.00 4.76 0.76
CA PRO A 58 10.39 4.26 -0.46
C PRO A 58 10.07 2.76 -0.39
N GLU A 59 10.91 1.95 0.28
CA GLU A 59 10.69 0.52 0.47
C GLU A 59 9.45 0.25 1.32
N HIS A 60 9.25 1.02 2.40
CA HIS A 60 8.09 0.91 3.28
C HIS A 60 6.81 1.32 2.55
N ARG A 61 6.88 2.38 1.75
CA ARG A 61 5.77 2.79 0.88
C ARG A 61 5.42 1.72 -0.13
N ALA A 62 6.40 1.15 -0.81
CA ALA A 62 6.19 0.08 -1.77
C ALA A 62 5.59 -1.17 -1.11
N ALA A 63 6.11 -1.59 0.05
CA ALA A 63 5.57 -2.69 0.82
C ALA A 63 4.08 -2.48 1.17
N TYR A 64 3.71 -1.30 1.65
CA TYR A 64 2.31 -0.95 1.92
C TYR A 64 1.44 -1.00 0.64
N LEU A 65 1.92 -0.46 -0.48
CA LEU A 65 1.19 -0.50 -1.75
C LEU A 65 0.98 -1.94 -2.27
N LEU A 66 1.94 -2.84 -2.02
CA LEU A 66 1.79 -4.27 -2.32
C LEU A 66 0.71 -4.93 -1.46
N ASP A 67 0.62 -4.56 -0.17
CA ASP A 67 -0.46 -5.04 0.70
C ASP A 67 -1.83 -4.51 0.27
N VAL A 68 -1.93 -3.23 -0.10
CA VAL A 68 -3.15 -2.64 -0.69
C VAL A 68 -3.53 -3.34 -2.00
N ALA A 69 -2.55 -3.66 -2.86
CA ALA A 69 -2.80 -4.39 -4.09
C ALA A 69 -3.39 -5.79 -3.81
N ARG A 70 -2.83 -6.50 -2.83
CA ARG A 70 -3.35 -7.81 -2.40
C ARG A 70 -4.79 -7.71 -1.90
N VAL A 71 -5.07 -6.71 -1.06
CA VAL A 71 -6.42 -6.44 -0.55
C VAL A 71 -7.42 -6.22 -1.67
N HIS A 72 -7.10 -5.36 -2.65
CA HIS A 72 -7.99 -5.12 -3.79
C HIS A 72 -8.21 -6.38 -4.63
N ALA A 73 -7.15 -7.17 -4.86
CA ALA A 73 -7.27 -8.44 -5.58
C ALA A 73 -8.18 -9.44 -4.85
N LEU A 74 -8.08 -9.54 -3.51
CA LEU A 74 -8.96 -10.37 -2.68
C LEU A 74 -10.42 -9.89 -2.73
N ALA A 75 -10.64 -8.58 -2.84
CA ALA A 75 -11.96 -7.98 -3.01
C ALA A 75 -12.49 -8.07 -4.46
N GLY A 76 -11.72 -8.61 -5.41
CA GLY A 76 -12.08 -8.74 -6.82
C GLY A 76 -11.84 -7.49 -7.67
N ASP A 77 -11.32 -6.40 -7.10
CA ASP A 77 -11.00 -5.17 -7.82
C ASP A 77 -9.60 -5.23 -8.44
N MET A 78 -9.48 -6.00 -9.52
CA MET A 78 -8.21 -6.21 -10.23
C MET A 78 -7.65 -4.93 -10.87
N VAL A 79 -8.50 -3.93 -11.16
CA VAL A 79 -8.07 -2.64 -11.72
C VAL A 79 -7.33 -1.84 -10.66
N ARG A 80 -7.90 -1.70 -9.45
CA ARG A 80 -7.23 -1.02 -8.34
C ARG A 80 -6.00 -1.79 -7.85
N ALA A 81 -6.07 -3.12 -7.81
CA ALA A 81 -4.91 -3.96 -7.51
C ALA A 81 -3.75 -3.67 -8.48
N GLY A 82 -4.03 -3.61 -9.78
CA GLY A 82 -3.00 -3.35 -10.79
C GLY A 82 -2.42 -1.95 -10.72
N ARG A 83 -3.21 -0.94 -10.36
CA ARG A 83 -2.70 0.42 -10.12
C ARG A 83 -1.74 0.45 -8.94
N ALA A 84 -2.13 -0.14 -7.81
CA ALA A 84 -1.29 -0.21 -6.62
C ALA A 84 0.04 -0.97 -6.87
N LEU A 85 0.03 -2.04 -7.66
CA LEU A 85 1.26 -2.73 -8.11
C LEU A 85 2.20 -1.81 -8.91
N LEU A 86 1.65 -1.03 -9.85
CA LEU A 86 2.43 -0.09 -10.64
C LEU A 86 2.94 1.10 -9.83
N ASP A 87 2.17 1.54 -8.82
CA ASP A 87 2.61 2.54 -7.86
C ASP A 87 3.76 2.03 -6.99
N ALA A 88 3.69 0.77 -6.55
CA ALA A 88 4.79 0.12 -5.82
C ALA A 88 6.06 0.03 -6.67
N GLU A 89 5.95 -0.43 -7.92
CA GLU A 89 7.08 -0.54 -8.87
C GLU A 89 7.74 0.81 -9.12
N ARG A 90 6.95 1.88 -9.25
CA ARG A 90 7.48 3.25 -9.38
C ARG A 90 8.15 3.76 -8.11
N THR A 91 7.69 3.31 -6.95
CA THR A 91 8.15 3.80 -5.65
C THR A 91 9.46 3.15 -5.23
N ALA A 92 9.56 1.82 -5.35
CA ALA A 92 10.77 1.07 -5.06
C ALA A 92 10.83 -0.23 -5.88
N ARG A 93 11.55 -0.19 -7.00
CA ARG A 93 11.72 -1.33 -7.89
C ARG A 93 12.34 -2.55 -7.19
N SER A 94 13.36 -2.35 -6.35
CA SER A 94 14.00 -3.44 -5.62
C SER A 94 12.99 -4.22 -4.78
N GLU A 95 12.13 -3.51 -4.03
CA GLU A 95 11.10 -4.13 -3.18
C GLU A 95 10.13 -5.01 -3.98
N VAL A 96 9.77 -4.61 -5.21
CA VAL A 96 8.87 -5.38 -6.09
C VAL A 96 9.59 -6.59 -6.71
N HIS A 97 10.85 -6.45 -7.08
CA HIS A 97 11.62 -7.49 -7.78
C HIS A 97 12.21 -8.54 -6.81
N ASP A 98 12.55 -8.14 -5.60
CA ASP A 98 13.21 -8.97 -4.59
C ASP A 98 12.23 -9.81 -3.77
N ARG A 99 10.92 -9.53 -3.83
CA ARG A 99 9.89 -10.24 -3.06
C ARG A 99 9.18 -11.30 -3.91
N PRO A 100 9.42 -12.60 -3.67
CA PRO A 100 8.80 -13.67 -4.47
C PRO A 100 7.28 -13.65 -4.43
N ALA A 101 6.67 -13.31 -3.29
CA ALA A 101 5.21 -13.25 -3.13
C ALA A 101 4.51 -12.21 -4.04
N VAL A 102 5.27 -11.27 -4.62
CA VAL A 102 4.74 -10.27 -5.57
C VAL A 102 4.51 -10.88 -6.95
N ARG A 103 5.31 -11.88 -7.34
CA ARG A 103 5.24 -12.54 -8.64
C ARG A 103 3.88 -13.16 -8.90
N ASP A 104 3.35 -13.91 -7.93
CA ASP A 104 2.04 -14.56 -8.04
C ASP A 104 0.89 -13.54 -8.11
N LEU A 105 1.01 -12.45 -7.35
CA LEU A 105 0.04 -11.36 -7.38
C LEU A 105 0.04 -10.65 -8.74
N VAL A 106 1.22 -10.32 -9.27
CA VAL A 106 1.36 -9.71 -10.60
C VAL A 106 0.82 -10.64 -11.69
N ALA A 107 1.16 -11.94 -11.66
CA ALA A 107 0.65 -12.93 -12.61
C ALA A 107 -0.88 -13.06 -12.57
N THR A 108 -1.45 -13.01 -11.36
CA THR A 108 -2.90 -13.09 -11.16
C THR A 108 -3.60 -11.86 -11.72
N VAL A 109 -3.13 -10.66 -11.37
CA VAL A 109 -3.77 -9.42 -11.81
C VAL A 109 -3.55 -9.20 -13.32
N ALA A 110 -2.38 -9.53 -13.88
CA ALA A 110 -2.08 -9.34 -15.29
C ALA A 110 -2.94 -10.20 -16.23
N ARG A 111 -3.48 -11.33 -15.76
CA ARG A 111 -4.41 -12.18 -16.52
C ARG A 111 -5.81 -11.58 -16.65
N TYR A 112 -6.13 -10.53 -15.90
CA TYR A 112 -7.43 -9.88 -15.99
C TYR A 112 -7.53 -9.02 -17.26
N ALA A 113 -8.59 -9.20 -18.04
CA ALA A 113 -8.72 -8.56 -19.35
C ALA A 113 -8.67 -7.01 -19.31
N ALA A 114 -9.16 -6.40 -18.22
CA ALA A 114 -9.13 -4.96 -18.03
C ALA A 114 -7.98 -4.49 -17.11
N ALA A 115 -6.95 -5.32 -16.92
CA ALA A 115 -5.76 -4.92 -16.17
C ALA A 115 -5.06 -3.70 -16.82
N PRO A 116 -4.45 -2.80 -16.02
CA PRO A 116 -3.70 -1.68 -16.56
C PRO A 116 -2.58 -2.13 -17.51
N ALA A 117 -2.43 -1.48 -18.67
CA ALA A 117 -1.45 -1.88 -19.70
C ALA A 117 0.01 -1.98 -19.20
N GLY A 118 0.36 -1.20 -18.16
CA GLY A 118 1.68 -1.27 -17.53
C GLY A 118 1.97 -2.62 -16.87
N LEU A 119 0.95 -3.38 -16.45
CA LEU A 119 1.14 -4.66 -15.79
C LEU A 119 1.69 -5.74 -16.70
N ALA A 120 1.33 -5.77 -17.98
CA ALA A 120 1.90 -6.75 -18.91
C ALA A 120 3.42 -6.60 -19.00
N ARG A 121 3.92 -5.35 -18.97
CA ARG A 121 5.35 -5.06 -18.94
C ARG A 121 6.00 -5.48 -17.63
N LEU A 122 5.34 -5.23 -16.50
CA LEU A 122 5.83 -5.66 -15.19
C LEU A 122 5.87 -7.18 -15.08
N ALA A 123 4.83 -7.89 -15.54
CA ALA A 123 4.78 -9.34 -15.58
C ALA A 123 5.91 -9.93 -16.43
N ALA A 124 6.18 -9.33 -17.60
CA ALA A 124 7.33 -9.73 -18.43
C ALA A 124 8.67 -9.49 -17.71
N ALA A 125 8.85 -8.35 -17.03
CA ALA A 125 10.07 -8.03 -16.30
C ALA A 125 10.32 -8.95 -15.09
N LEU A 126 9.25 -9.46 -14.48
CA LEU A 126 9.31 -10.42 -13.38
C LEU A 126 9.31 -11.88 -13.86
N HIS A 127 9.19 -12.13 -15.16
CA HIS A 127 9.10 -13.44 -15.79
C HIS A 127 7.88 -14.28 -15.34
N VAL A 128 6.70 -13.66 -15.28
CA VAL A 128 5.45 -14.26 -14.74
C VAL A 128 4.23 -14.11 -15.67
N THR A 129 4.45 -14.12 -16.98
CA THR A 129 3.41 -14.00 -18.02
C THR A 129 2.42 -15.16 -18.03
#